data_AF-A0A800M8W1-F1
#
_entry.id   AF-A0A800M8W1-F1
#
_cell.length_a   1.000
_cell.length_b   1.000
_cell.length_c   1.000
_cell.angle_alpha   90.00
_cell.angle_beta   90.00
_cell.angle_gamma   90.00
#
_symmetry.space_group_name_H-M   'P 1'
#
loop_
_entity.id
_entity.type
_entity.pdbx_description
1 polymer ?
#
loop_
_entity_poly.entity_id
_entity_poly.type
_entity_poly.pdbx_seq_one_letter_code
_entity_poly.pdbx_strand_id
1 'polypeptide(L)'
;YADSPLQQPITVEDGYSKIPNAPGLGVDLDWNVIKKLTVPKPPARPEPERLLETRWPNGRKMFVGSDGTVNYMLRKFMRPSTLPYFEPGVTTRLLPNDGSKDWRDLYTRARAKPVITNT
;
A
#
# COMPACT_ATOMS: atom_id res chain seq x y z
N TYR A 1 -25.70 -4.10 14.39
CA TYR A 1 -24.88 -3.03 13.78
C TYR A 1 -23.74 -2.73 14.73
N ALA A 2 -22.52 -2.47 14.25
CA ALA A 2 -21.38 -2.18 15.13
C ALA A 2 -21.48 -0.74 15.69
N ASP A 3 -21.02 -0.53 16.92
CA ASP A 3 -20.93 0.82 17.51
C ASP A 3 -20.02 1.72 16.64
N SER A 4 -20.45 2.98 16.42
CA SER A 4 -19.68 3.95 15.62
C SER A 4 -18.48 4.48 16.42
N PRO A 5 -17.28 4.57 15.82
CA PRO A 5 -16.14 5.25 16.46
C PRO A 5 -16.24 6.78 16.41
N LEU A 6 -17.28 7.35 15.78
CA LEU A 6 -17.53 8.79 15.70
C LEU A 6 -18.61 9.22 16.69
N GLN A 7 -18.45 10.38 17.34
CA GLN A 7 -19.48 10.97 18.20
C GLN A 7 -20.71 11.41 17.40
N GLN A 8 -20.47 12.00 16.23
CA GLN A 8 -21.53 12.42 15.32
C GLN A 8 -21.61 11.45 14.12
N PRO A 9 -22.79 10.90 13.79
CA PRO A 9 -22.93 10.03 12.63
C PRO A 9 -22.76 10.82 11.32
N ILE A 10 -22.28 10.15 10.28
CA ILE A 10 -22.30 10.69 8.92
C ILE A 10 -23.71 10.48 8.36
N THR A 11 -24.50 11.55 8.30
CA THR A 11 -25.85 11.51 7.72
C THR A 11 -25.76 11.49 6.19
N VAL A 12 -26.48 10.54 5.58
CA VAL A 12 -26.63 10.44 4.12
C VAL A 12 -28.08 10.76 3.76
N GLU A 13 -28.26 11.77 2.91
CA GLU A 13 -29.55 12.24 2.38
C GLU A 13 -29.47 12.21 0.84
N ASP A 14 -30.43 11.56 0.19
CA ASP A 14 -30.50 11.43 -1.29
C ASP A 14 -29.21 10.91 -1.96
N GLY A 15 -28.45 10.06 -1.27
CA GLY A 15 -27.19 9.51 -1.77
C GLY A 15 -25.97 10.40 -1.56
N TYR A 16 -26.12 11.51 -0.83
CA TYR A 16 -25.06 12.48 -0.54
C TYR A 16 -24.88 12.70 0.96
N SER A 17 -23.66 13.06 1.37
CA SER A 17 -23.36 13.53 2.73
C SER A 17 -22.75 14.93 2.66
N LYS A 18 -23.11 15.81 3.60
CA LYS A 18 -22.49 17.14 3.67
C LYS A 18 -21.03 17.02 4.10
N ILE A 19 -20.17 17.88 3.54
CA ILE A 19 -18.79 18.01 3.98
C ILE A 19 -18.81 18.72 5.35
N PRO A 20 -18.15 18.17 6.39
CA PRO A 20 -18.04 18.84 7.68
C PRO A 20 -17.25 20.16 7.59
N ASN A 21 -17.68 21.17 8.34
CA ASN A 21 -17.06 22.51 8.34
C ASN A 21 -16.07 22.75 9.49
N ALA A 22 -15.95 21.80 10.43
CA ALA A 22 -15.01 21.91 11.55
C ALA A 22 -13.56 21.58 11.11
N PRO A 23 -12.54 21.98 11.87
CA PRO A 23 -11.13 21.74 11.51
C PRO A 23 -10.77 20.26 11.33
N GLY A 24 -9.73 20.00 10.52
CA GLY A 24 -9.19 18.66 10.31
C GLY A 24 -10.16 17.78 9.51
N LEU A 25 -10.46 16.58 10.03
CA LEU A 25 -11.50 15.71 9.45
C LEU A 25 -12.93 16.19 9.74
N GLY A 26 -13.08 17.18 10.64
CA GLY A 26 -14.35 17.82 10.97
C GLY A 26 -15.35 16.97 11.77
N VAL A 27 -14.87 15.92 12.44
CA VAL A 27 -15.66 15.01 13.30
C VAL A 27 -14.87 14.65 14.56
N ASP A 28 -15.58 14.33 15.64
CA ASP A 28 -14.98 13.86 16.89
C ASP A 28 -15.07 12.34 17.06
N LEU A 29 -14.10 11.76 17.76
CA LEU A 29 -14.07 10.33 18.06
C LEU A 29 -14.82 10.00 19.36
N ASP A 30 -15.59 8.90 19.34
CA ASP A 30 -16.11 8.29 20.56
C ASP A 30 -15.03 7.40 21.19
N TRP A 31 -14.32 7.99 22.16
CA TRP A 31 -13.26 7.28 22.88
C TRP A 31 -13.74 6.09 23.70
N ASN A 32 -15.02 6.01 24.07
CA ASN A 32 -15.56 4.83 24.77
C ASN A 32 -15.65 3.65 23.81
N VAL A 33 -16.10 3.89 22.57
CA VAL A 33 -16.14 2.86 21.52
C VAL A 33 -14.72 2.47 21.10
N ILE A 34 -13.83 3.43 20.85
CA ILE A 34 -12.43 3.16 20.49
C ILE A 34 -11.72 2.29 21.53
N LYS A 35 -11.92 2.57 22.83
CA LYS A 35 -11.33 1.75 23.91
C LYS A 35 -11.82 0.30 23.88
N LYS A 36 -13.11 0.07 23.62
CA LYS A 36 -13.68 -1.29 23.47
C LYS A 36 -13.11 -2.03 22.25
N LEU A 37 -12.80 -1.30 21.19
CA LEU A 37 -12.24 -1.83 19.94
C LEU A 37 -10.70 -1.90 19.94
N THR A 38 -10.05 -1.58 21.05
CA THR A 38 -8.59 -1.60 21.14
C THR A 38 -8.08 -3.04 21.04
N VAL A 39 -7.15 -3.28 20.12
CA VAL A 39 -6.46 -4.55 19.95
C VAL A 39 -5.02 -4.45 20.46
N PRO A 40 -4.41 -5.57 20.93
CA PRO A 40 -3.00 -5.58 21.29
C PRO A 40 -2.14 -5.10 20.12
N LYS A 41 -1.26 -4.13 20.38
CA LYS A 41 -0.31 -3.67 19.38
C LYS A 41 0.62 -4.82 19.02
N PRO A 42 0.79 -5.17 17.73
CA PRO A 42 1.72 -6.23 17.37
C PRO A 42 3.15 -5.83 17.77
N PRO A 43 4.00 -6.79 18.17
CA PRO A 43 5.36 -6.52 18.65
C PRO A 43 6.24 -5.86 17.58
N ALA A 44 5.90 -6.08 16.31
CA ALA A 44 6.52 -5.43 15.17
C ALA A 44 5.46 -5.07 14.12
N ARG A 45 5.83 -4.17 13.21
CA ARG A 45 5.01 -3.87 12.04
C ARG A 45 4.82 -5.16 11.20
N PRO A 46 3.58 -5.53 10.84
CA PRO A 46 3.36 -6.63 9.91
C PRO A 46 4.08 -6.38 8.58
N GLU A 47 4.76 -7.42 8.08
CA GLU A 47 5.49 -7.37 6.82
C GLU A 47 5.03 -8.50 5.88
N PRO A 48 3.82 -8.38 5.31
CA PRO A 48 3.36 -9.35 4.33
C PRO A 48 4.25 -9.31 3.08
N GLU A 49 4.52 -10.48 2.51
CA GLU A 49 5.28 -10.60 1.26
C GLU A 49 4.55 -9.85 0.13
N ARG A 50 5.14 -8.75 -0.34
CA ARG A 50 4.57 -7.93 -1.41
C ARG A 50 5.54 -7.87 -2.56
N LEU A 51 5.07 -8.25 -3.75
CA LEU A 51 5.82 -8.16 -4.99
C LEU A 51 5.17 -7.12 -5.89
N LEU A 52 5.84 -5.98 -6.10
CA LEU A 52 5.38 -4.96 -7.04
C LEU A 52 5.87 -5.30 -8.45
N GLU A 53 4.98 -5.20 -9.43
CA GLU A 53 5.29 -5.25 -10.85
C GLU A 53 5.01 -3.87 -11.45
N THR A 54 6.04 -3.26 -12.03
CA THR A 54 5.93 -2.03 -12.83
C THR A 54 6.18 -2.35 -14.29
N ARG A 55 5.30 -1.91 -15.19
CA ARG A 55 5.36 -2.18 -16.63
C ARG A 55 5.46 -0.89 -17.42
N TRP A 56 6.40 -0.85 -18.36
CA TRP A 56 6.54 0.23 -19.33
C TRP A 56 5.82 -0.10 -20.64
N PRO A 57 5.39 0.92 -21.43
CA PRO A 57 4.73 0.70 -22.71
C PRO A 57 5.53 -0.13 -23.71
N ASN A 58 6.86 -0.10 -23.62
CA ASN A 58 7.77 -0.90 -24.46
C ASN A 58 7.88 -2.38 -24.04
N GLY A 59 7.10 -2.84 -23.07
CA GLY A 59 7.10 -4.24 -22.61
C GLY A 59 8.09 -4.55 -21.48
N ARG A 60 9.02 -3.64 -21.16
CA ARG A 60 9.94 -3.80 -20.02
C ARG A 60 9.15 -3.91 -18.72
N LYS A 61 9.56 -4.84 -17.86
CA LYS A 61 8.99 -5.02 -16.52
C LYS A 61 10.07 -4.87 -15.47
N MET A 62 9.68 -4.33 -14.32
CA MET A 62 10.51 -4.30 -13.12
C MET A 62 9.72 -4.90 -11.96
N PHE A 63 10.38 -5.79 -11.22
CA PHE A 63 9.83 -6.41 -10.03
C PHE A 63 10.61 -5.99 -8.80
N VAL A 64 9.90 -5.60 -7.75
CA VAL A 64 10.49 -5.22 -6.46
C VAL A 64 9.74 -5.90 -5.33
N GLY A 65 10.46 -6.70 -4.54
CA GLY A 65 9.93 -7.31 -3.32
C GLY A 65 10.03 -6.34 -2.14
N SER A 66 9.06 -6.39 -1.23
CA SER A 66 9.16 -5.73 0.07
C SER A 66 10.38 -6.23 0.84
N ASP A 67 11.06 -5.35 1.56
CA ASP A 67 12.36 -5.63 2.20
C ASP A 67 12.35 -5.49 3.73
N GLY A 68 11.16 -5.41 4.35
CA GLY A 68 11.05 -5.14 5.78
C GLY A 68 11.07 -3.67 6.16
N THR A 69 11.39 -2.76 5.24
CA THR A 69 11.46 -1.32 5.53
C THR A 69 10.26 -0.54 5.01
N VAL A 70 10.01 0.61 5.64
CA VAL A 70 9.07 1.60 5.10
C VAL A 70 9.70 2.31 3.91
N ASN A 71 8.88 2.71 2.93
CA ASN A 71 9.31 3.46 1.75
C ASN A 71 10.41 2.76 0.91
N TYR A 72 10.44 1.42 0.89
CA TYR A 72 11.45 0.65 0.17
C TYR A 72 11.54 0.98 -1.33
N MET A 73 10.42 1.34 -1.97
CA MET A 73 10.42 1.84 -3.36
C MET A 73 11.06 3.22 -3.45
N LEU A 74 10.56 4.19 -2.70
CA LEU A 74 11.07 5.56 -2.69
C LEU A 74 12.58 5.60 -2.43
N ARG A 75 13.06 4.83 -1.44
CA ARG A 75 14.49 4.75 -1.09
C ARG A 75 15.37 4.31 -2.26
N LYS A 76 14.87 3.48 -3.18
CA LYS A 76 15.62 3.03 -4.37
C LYS A 76 15.74 4.13 -5.43
N PHE A 77 14.77 5.02 -5.52
CA PHE A 77 14.75 6.14 -6.47
C PHE A 77 15.33 7.45 -5.90
N MET A 78 15.48 7.55 -4.58
CA MET A 78 16.12 8.70 -3.91
C MET A 78 17.64 8.78 -4.10
N ARG A 79 18.28 7.73 -4.63
CA ARG A 79 19.72 7.69 -4.90
C ARG A 79 19.93 7.58 -6.41
N PRO A 80 21.04 8.12 -6.95
CA PRO A 80 21.42 7.86 -8.34
C PRO A 80 21.41 6.35 -8.60
N SER A 81 20.64 5.91 -9.58
CA SER A 81 20.48 4.51 -9.92
C SER A 81 20.21 4.35 -11.41
N THR A 82 20.38 3.13 -11.92
CA THR A 82 20.03 2.75 -13.30
C THR A 82 18.56 2.36 -13.44
N LEU A 83 17.73 2.62 -12.41
CA LEU A 83 16.32 2.27 -12.44
C LEU A 83 15.57 3.20 -13.40
N PRO A 84 14.62 2.67 -14.19
CA PRO A 84 13.93 3.50 -15.16
C PRO A 84 12.98 4.49 -14.49
N TYR A 85 12.88 5.69 -15.07
CA TYR A 85 11.91 6.70 -14.63
C TYR A 85 10.47 6.29 -14.96
N PHE A 86 9.54 6.83 -14.18
CA PHE A 86 8.12 6.74 -14.47
C PHE A 86 7.80 7.70 -15.62
N GLU A 87 7.18 7.19 -16.68
CA GLU A 87 6.81 7.93 -17.89
C GLU A 87 5.32 7.71 -18.21
N PRO A 88 4.73 8.51 -19.13
CA PRO A 88 3.34 8.32 -19.53
C PRO A 88 3.06 6.87 -19.96
N GLY A 89 2.00 6.28 -19.42
CA GLY A 89 1.60 4.90 -19.72
C GLY A 89 2.27 3.83 -18.85
N VAL A 90 3.20 4.17 -17.96
CA VAL A 90 3.72 3.20 -16.98
C VAL A 90 2.62 2.81 -16.00
N THR A 91 2.49 1.51 -15.74
CA THR A 91 1.53 0.97 -14.76
C THR A 91 2.27 0.25 -13.64
N THR A 92 1.71 0.27 -12.43
CA THR A 92 2.22 -0.51 -11.29
C THR A 92 1.08 -1.25 -10.61
N ARG A 93 1.32 -2.51 -10.25
CA ARG A 93 0.38 -3.31 -9.47
C ARG A 93 1.12 -4.19 -8.47
N LEU A 94 0.39 -4.65 -7.46
CA LEU A 94 0.81 -5.79 -6.66
C LEU A 94 0.62 -7.06 -7.50
N LEU A 95 1.67 -7.86 -7.66
CA LEU A 95 1.59 -9.19 -8.23
C LEU A 95 1.15 -10.17 -7.12
N PRO A 96 -0.08 -10.72 -7.17
CA PRO A 96 -0.57 -11.60 -6.12
C PRO A 96 0.31 -12.83 -5.97
N ASN A 97 0.54 -13.24 -4.72
CA ASN A 97 1.18 -14.52 -4.43
C ASN A 97 0.19 -15.65 -4.74
N ASP A 98 0.46 -16.37 -5.83
CA ASP A 98 -0.34 -17.51 -6.30
C ASP A 98 0.10 -18.86 -5.71
N GLY A 99 1.09 -18.85 -4.80
CA GLY A 99 1.67 -20.04 -4.19
C GLY A 99 2.66 -20.80 -5.07
N SER A 100 2.93 -20.33 -6.29
CA SER A 100 3.82 -21.02 -7.22
C SER A 100 5.29 -20.92 -6.84
N LYS A 101 6.09 -21.88 -7.32
CA LYS A 101 7.55 -21.86 -7.22
C LYS A 101 8.14 -20.65 -7.95
N ASP A 102 7.57 -20.29 -9.10
CA ASP A 102 8.03 -19.17 -9.93
C ASP A 102 7.82 -17.84 -9.21
N TRP A 103 6.67 -17.65 -8.56
CA TRP A 103 6.42 -16.47 -7.74
C TRP A 103 7.41 -16.39 -6.58
N ARG A 104 7.65 -17.49 -5.87
CA ARG A 104 8.58 -17.56 -4.75
C ARG A 104 10.02 -17.23 -5.17
N ASP A 105 10.48 -17.77 -6.29
CA ASP A 105 11.80 -17.45 -6.87
C ASP A 105 11.92 -15.96 -7.22
N LEU A 106 10.93 -15.45 -7.97
CA LEU A 106 10.92 -14.05 -8.39
C LEU A 106 10.89 -13.11 -7.18
N TYR A 107 10.06 -13.39 -6.18
CA TYR A 107 10.00 -12.62 -4.94
C TYR A 107 11.34 -12.62 -4.20
N THR A 108 11.99 -13.78 -4.09
CA THR A 108 13.28 -13.92 -3.41
C THR A 108 14.35 -13.05 -4.09
N ARG A 109 14.42 -13.10 -5.42
CA ARG A 109 15.34 -12.25 -6.21
C ARG A 109 14.99 -10.77 -6.09
N ALA A 110 13.71 -10.43 -6.25
CA ALA A 110 13.18 -9.06 -6.24
C ALA A 110 13.29 -8.38 -4.87
N ARG A 111 13.28 -9.15 -3.77
CA ARG A 111 13.51 -8.65 -2.41
C ARG A 111 14.95 -8.21 -2.19
N ALA A 112 15.91 -8.93 -2.77
CA ALA A 112 17.33 -8.57 -2.68
C ALA A 112 17.67 -7.33 -3.52
N LYS A 113 17.19 -7.29 -4.78
CA LYS A 113 17.37 -6.15 -5.69
C LYS A 113 16.28 -6.14 -6.77
N PRO A 114 15.98 -4.99 -7.39
CA PRO A 114 15.04 -4.95 -8.50
C PRO A 114 15.41 -5.95 -9.61
N VAL A 115 14.43 -6.73 -10.04
CA VAL A 115 14.57 -7.63 -11.20
C VAL A 115 13.97 -6.94 -12.40
N ILE A 116 14.75 -6.72 -13.44
CA ILE A 116 14.30 -6.09 -14.67
C ILE A 116 14.30 -7.13 -15.78
N THR A 117 13.19 -7.24 -16.51
CA THR A 117 13.10 -8.03 -17.73
C THR A 117 13.02 -7.07 -18.90
N ASN A 118 14.03 -7.12 -19.77
CA ASN A 118 13.94 -6.55 -21.10
C ASN A 118 13.25 -7.59 -21.99
N THR A 119 12.43 -7.12 -22.94
CA THR A 119 11.74 -7.97 -23.92
C THR A 119 12.70 -8.92 -24.61
#